data_AF-A0A3D1LMU4-F1
#
_entry.id   AF-A0A3D1LMU4-F1
#
_cell.length_a   1.000
_cell.length_b   1.000
_cell.length_c   1.000
_cell.angle_alpha   90.00
_cell.angle_beta   90.00
_cell.angle_gamma   90.00
#
_symmetry.space_group_name_H-M   'P 1'
#
loop_
_entity.id
_entity.type
_entity.pdbx_description
1 polymer ?
#
loop_
_entity_poly.entity_id
_entity_poly.type
_entity_poly.pdbx_seq_one_letter_code
_entity_poly.pdbx_strand_id
1 'polypeptide(L)' 'MKAYLFNIENGLYEGESFEEADMLQYQEGITTVAPPDYEHGQVPVFDRRKNQWAVIPVNIARQLLSLDPSGPNGSKS' A
#
# COMPACT_ATOMS: atom_id res chain seq x y z
N MET A 1 2.26 -5.29 18.74
CA MET A 1 1.98 -3.85 18.51
C MET A 1 1.23 -3.69 17.20
N LYS A 2 0.42 -2.63 17.06
CA LYS A 2 -0.31 -2.38 15.82
C LYS A 2 0.66 -1.99 14.71
N ALA A 3 0.46 -2.55 13.52
CA ALA A 3 1.25 -2.29 12.33
C ALA A 3 0.35 -2.18 11.11
N TYR A 4 0.86 -1.55 10.06
CA TYR A 4 0.13 -1.19 8.85
C TYR A 4 0.83 -1.78 7.65
N LEU A 5 0.08 -2.55 6.88
CA LEU A 5 0.57 -3.27 5.71
C LEU A 5 0.44 -2.40 4.47
N PHE A 6 1.47 -2.43 3.64
CA PHE A 6 1.46 -1.81 2.34
C PHE A 6 2.11 -2.71 1.30
N ASN A 7 1.59 -2.66 0.08
CA ASN A 7 2.17 -3.37 -1.05
C ASN A 7 3.58 -2.83 -1.37
N ILE A 8 4.59 -3.69 -1.43
CA ILE A 8 5.98 -3.25 -1.61
C ILE A 8 6.27 -2.63 -2.98
N GLU A 9 5.47 -2.97 -3.99
CA GLU A 9 5.67 -2.57 -5.38
C GLU A 9 5.02 -1.21 -5.66
N ASN A 10 3.78 -1.01 -5.18
CA ASN A 10 2.98 0.17 -5.49
C ASN A 10 2.62 1.04 -4.27
N GLY A 11 2.95 0.59 -3.05
CA GLY A 11 2.73 1.31 -1.79
C GLY A 11 1.29 1.29 -1.29
N LEU A 12 0.33 0.65 -1.97
CA LEU A 12 -1.07 0.68 -1.55
C LEU A 12 -1.26 0.09 -0.17
N TYR A 13 -2.13 0.72 0.61
CA TYR A 13 -2.54 0.21 1.92
C TYR A 13 -3.30 -1.11 1.80
N GLU A 14 -2.84 -2.13 2.51
CA GLU A 14 -3.42 -3.49 2.50
C GLU A 14 -4.13 -3.85 3.82
N GLY A 15 -4.03 -3.00 4.85
CA GLY A 15 -4.75 -3.16 6.11
C GLY A 15 -3.86 -3.12 7.34
N GLU A 16 -4.35 -3.69 8.42
CA GLU A 16 -3.72 -3.66 9.74
C GLU A 16 -3.33 -5.07 10.19
N SER A 17 -2.19 -5.18 10.87
CA SER A 17 -1.76 -6.40 11.56
C SER A 17 -1.34 -6.08 13.00
N PHE A 18 -1.15 -7.13 13.79
CA PHE A 18 -0.55 -7.06 15.12
C PHE A 18 0.74 -7.90 15.12
N GLU A 19 1.89 -7.23 15.15
CA GLU A 19 3.19 -7.88 15.10
C GLU A 19 3.99 -7.65 16.39
N GLU A 20 4.89 -8.57 16.73
CA GLU A 20 5.88 -8.32 17.78
C GLU A 20 6.96 -7.35 17.29
N ALA A 21 7.48 -6.51 18.20
CA ALA A 21 8.46 -5.47 17.83
C ALA A 21 9.72 -6.08 17.17
N ASP A 22 10.13 -7.26 17.62
CA ASP A 22 11.33 -7.95 17.13
C ASP A 22 11.14 -8.57 15.75
N MET A 23 9.89 -8.77 15.29
CA MET A 23 9.56 -9.35 13.99
C MET A 23 9.51 -8.31 12.86
N LEU A 24 9.18 -7.06 13.18
CA LEU A 24 9.01 -5.97 12.21
C LEU A 24 10.25 -5.69 11.36
N GLN A 25 11.45 -5.84 11.94
CA GLN A 25 12.71 -5.57 11.25
C GLN A 25 13.02 -6.55 10.10
N TYR A 26 12.30 -7.68 10.03
CA TYR A 26 12.52 -8.73 9.03
C TYR A 26 11.44 -8.78 7.95
N GLN A 27 10.44 -7.92 8.03
CA GLN A 27 9.28 -7.96 7.15
C GLN A 27 9.26 -6.71 6.24
N GLU A 28 9.16 -6.92 4.94
CA GLU A 28 8.89 -5.84 4.00
C GLU A 28 7.39 -5.57 3.90
N GLY A 29 7.02 -4.37 3.46
CA GLY A 29 5.60 -4.03 3.28
C GLY A 29 4.87 -3.79 4.58
N ILE A 30 5.58 -3.44 5.65
CA ILE A 30 4.99 -3.15 6.95
C ILE A 30 5.60 -1.88 7.53
N THR A 31 4.77 -1.09 8.21
CA THR A 31 5.19 0.13 8.92
C THR A 31 4.40 0.30 10.20
N THR A 32 5.01 0.96 11.18
CA THR A 32 4.36 1.35 12.44
C THR A 32 3.70 2.72 12.34
N VAL A 33 3.96 3.44 11.24
CA VAL A 33 3.34 4.73 10.93
C VAL A 33 1.91 4.48 10.48
N ALA A 34 0.93 5.03 11.20
CA ALA A 34 -0.47 4.90 10.81
C ALA A 34 -0.77 5.68 9.52
N PRO A 35 -1.61 5.13 8.62
CA PRO A 35 -2.17 5.94 7.55
C PRO A 35 -3.01 7.08 8.14
N PRO A 36 -3.01 8.25 7.50
CA PRO A 36 -3.94 9.32 7.87
C PRO A 36 -5.37 8.88 7.60
N ASP A 37 -6.34 9.60 8.18
CA ASP A 37 -7.73 9.45 7.81
C ASP A 37 -7.92 9.74 6.31
N TYR A 38 -8.81 8.97 5.68
CA TYR A 38 -9.13 9.10 4.26
C TYR A 38 -10.62 8.91 4.03
N GLU A 39 -11.14 9.57 3.00
CA GLU A 39 -12.55 9.52 2.66
C GLU A 39 -12.88 8.40 1.67
N HIS A 40 -14.18 8.15 1.49
CA HIS A 40 -14.63 7.25 0.43
C HIS A 40 -14.15 7.73 -0.95
N GLY A 41 -13.56 6.82 -1.72
CA GLY A 41 -12.96 7.13 -3.02
C GLY A 41 -11.51 7.60 -2.95
N GLN A 42 -10.90 7.58 -1.76
CA GLN A 42 -9.47 7.78 -1.55
C GLN A 42 -8.80 6.49 -1.04
N VAL A 43 -7.49 6.39 -1.23
CA VAL A 43 -6.68 5.29 -0.73
C VAL A 43 -5.32 5.82 -0.25
N PRO A 44 -4.83 5.37 0.92
CA PRO A 44 -3.46 5.65 1.35
C PRO A 44 -2.43 4.86 0.52
N VAL A 45 -1.34 5.53 0.18
CA VAL A 45 -0.17 4.95 -0.50
C VAL A 45 1.08 5.34 0.30
N PHE A 46 1.88 4.34 0.67
CA PHE A 46 3.10 4.52 1.44
C PHE A 46 4.28 4.85 0.53
N ASP A 47 4.90 6.00 0.74
CA ASP A 47 6.17 6.38 0.11
C ASP A 47 7.33 5.88 0.97
N ARG A 48 7.90 4.72 0.60
CA ARG A 48 9.05 4.12 1.30
C ARG A 48 10.26 5.05 1.37
N ARG A 49 10.46 5.93 0.38
CA ARG A 49 11.63 6.83 0.34
C ARG A 49 11.50 7.96 1.35
N LYS A 50 10.26 8.38 1.61
CA LYS A 50 9.94 9.43 2.59
C LYS A 50 9.46 8.88 3.94
N ASN A 51 9.25 7.57 4.03
CA ASN A 51 8.70 6.89 5.20
C ASN A 51 7.39 7.53 5.69
N GLN A 52 6.48 7.85 4.76
CA GLN A 52 5.23 8.55 5.05
C GLN A 52 4.11 8.08 4.13
N TRP A 53 2.88 8.28 4.57
CA TRP A 53 1.69 8.07 3.75
C TRP A 53 1.36 9.30 2.91
N ALA A 54 0.82 9.05 1.73
CA ALA A 54 0.06 10.01 0.94
C ALA A 54 -1.35 9.46 0.72
N VAL A 55 -2.34 10.33 0.61
CA VAL A 55 -3.70 9.93 0.25
C VAL A 55 -3.94 10.35 -1.19
N ILE A 56 -4.34 9.40 -2.03
CA ILE A 56 -4.64 9.66 -3.44
C ILE A 56 -6.06 9.23 -3.79
N PRO A 57 -6.68 9.83 -4.81
CA PRO A 57 -7.94 9.36 -5.36
C PRO A 57 -7.83 7.93 -5.92
N VAL A 58 -8.87 7.11 -5.73
CA VAL A 58 -8.90 5.71 -6.17
C VAL A 58 -8.79 5.55 -7.69
N ASN A 59 -9.23 6.54 -8.47
CA ASN A 59 -9.07 6.52 -9.93
C ASN A 59 -7.59 6.65 -10.35
N ILE A 60 -6.79 7.41 -9.61
CA ILE A 60 -5.34 7.51 -9.82
C ILE A 60 -4.66 6.20 -9.41
N ALA A 61 -5.02 5.65 -8.25
CA ALA A 61 -4.50 4.35 -7.80
C ALA A 61 -4.76 3.24 -8.83
N ARG A 62 -5.97 3.19 -9.40
CA ARG A 62 -6.31 2.25 -10.48
C ARG A 62 -5.46 2.43 -11.72
N GLN A 63 -5.19 3.67 -12.13
CA GLN A 63 -4.31 3.93 -13.28
C GLN A 63 -2.89 3.44 -13.00
N LEU A 64 -2.34 3.69 -11.81
CA LEU A 64 -1.02 3.22 -11.40
C LEU A 64 -0.94 1.68 -11.42
N LEU A 65 -1.98 0.99 -10.94
CA LEU A 65 -2.08 -0.47 -11.01
C LEU A 65 -2.26 -1.00 -12.44
N SER A 66 -2.97 -0.25 -13.30
CA SER A 66 -3.21 -0.64 -14.70
C SER A 66 -1.97 -0.48 -15.58
N LEU A 67 -1.00 0.30 -15.11
CA LEU A 67 0.31 0.48 -15.75
C LEU A 67 1.30 -0.63 -15.35
N ASP A 68 0.93 -1.48 -14.40
CA ASP A 68 1.67 -2.70 -14.11
C ASP A 68 1.47 -3.69 -15.28
N PRO A 69 2.52 -4.09 -16.01
CA PRO A 69 2.41 -5.02 -17.13
C PRO A 69 1.92 -6.43 -16.73
N SER A 70 1.71 -6.67 -15.42
CA SER A 70 1.26 -7.95 -14.85
C SER A 70 -0.27 -8.07 -14.71
N GLY A 71 -1.04 -7.01 -15.02
CA GLY A 71 -2.52 -7.07 -15.07
C GLY A 71 -3.04 -7.97 -16.19
N PRO A 72 -4.26 -8.53 -16.08
CA PRO A 72 -4.71 -9.72 -16.81
C PRO A 72 -5.02 -9.41 -18.29
N ASN A 73 -4.00 -9.10 -19.08
CA ASN A 73 -4.06 -9.14 -20.53
C ASN A 73 -3.59 -10.52 -21.00
N GLY A 74 -4.31 -11.54 -20.53
CA GLY A 74 -4.43 -12.80 -21.25
C GLY A 74 -5.38 -12.55 -22.41
N SER A 75 -4.79 -12.19 -23.55
CA SER A 75 -5.41 -11.93 -24.84
C SER A 75 -6.67 -12.75 -25.11
N LYS A 76 -7.76 -12.05 -25.43
CA LYS A 76 -8.76 -12.55 -26.37
C LYS A 76 -8.05 -12.88 -27.68
N SER A 77 -8.09 -14.15 -28.06
CA SER A 77 -8.09 -14.64 -29.45
C SER A 77 -9.01 -15.84 -29.52
#